data_AF-A0A1G9NFC7-F1
#
_entry.id   AF-A0A1G9NFC7-F1
#
_cell.length_a   1.000
_cell.length_b   1.000
_cell.length_c   1.000
_cell.angle_alpha   90.00
_cell.angle_beta   90.00
_cell.angle_gamma   90.00
#
_symmetry.space_group_name_H-M   'P 1'
#
loop_
_entity.id
_entity.type
_entity.pdbx_description
1 polymer ?
#
loop_
_entity_poly.entity_id
_entity_poly.type
_entity_poly.pdbx_seq_one_letter_code
_entity_poly.pdbx_strand_id
1 'polypeptide(L)'
;MNKIKKAAFGVLIAGLAFGFSAFTTIKKSSIYSYYQVTNPYAIPSSPVGYAYYSGDRCEEGGTVCAARWDIGTNAPPTADGQALPSTGVTFQTNSVISGHFE
;
A
#
# COMPACT_ATOMS: atom_id res chain seq x y z
N MET A 1 39.97 -20.92 -32.32
CA MET A 1 39.53 -20.05 -31.20
C MET A 1 39.98 -20.69 -29.89
N ASN A 2 40.97 -20.11 -29.18
CA ASN A 2 41.63 -20.75 -28.04
C ASN A 2 40.74 -20.85 -26.79
N LYS A 3 40.85 -21.97 -26.07
CA LYS A 3 39.98 -22.40 -24.95
C LYS A 3 39.79 -21.36 -23.84
N ILE A 4 40.79 -20.50 -23.63
CA ILE A 4 40.78 -19.42 -22.62
C ILE A 4 39.72 -18.36 -22.91
N LYS A 5 39.50 -18.00 -24.19
CA LYS A 5 38.50 -16.99 -24.57
C LYS A 5 37.06 -17.47 -24.32
N LYS A 6 36.81 -18.79 -24.36
CA LYS A 6 35.51 -19.39 -24.06
C LYS A 6 35.19 -19.38 -22.56
N ALA A 7 36.19 -19.59 -21.71
CA ALA A 7 36.02 -19.59 -20.25
C ALA A 7 35.70 -18.19 -19.71
N ALA A 8 36.41 -17.16 -20.19
CA ALA A 8 36.17 -15.78 -19.79
C ALA A 8 34.75 -15.29 -20.13
N PHE A 9 34.22 -15.68 -21.29
CA PHE A 9 32.86 -15.32 -21.71
C PHE A 9 31.79 -16.02 -20.85
N GLY A 10 32.05 -17.27 -20.44
CA GLY A 10 31.14 -18.02 -19.57
C GLY A 10 31.01 -17.42 -18.16
N VAL A 11 32.12 -16.97 -17.58
CA VAL A 11 32.13 -16.32 -16.24
C VAL A 11 31.42 -14.96 -16.28
N LEU A 12 31.56 -14.22 -17.38
CA LEU A 12 30.95 -12.89 -17.54
C LEU A 12 29.42 -12.97 -17.69
N ILE A 13 28.91 -13.99 -18.41
CA ILE A 13 27.46 -14.27 -18.49
C ILE A 13 26.91 -14.74 -17.15
N ALA A 14 27.65 -15.59 -16.41
CA ALA A 14 27.24 -16.01 -15.08
C ALA A 14 27.14 -14.83 -14.10
N GLY A 15 28.12 -13.91 -14.11
CA GLY A 15 28.09 -12.71 -13.26
C GLY A 15 26.90 -11.78 -13.53
N LEU A 16 26.49 -11.65 -14.79
CA LEU A 16 25.31 -10.86 -15.17
C LEU A 16 24.00 -11.51 -14.68
N ALA A 17 23.85 -12.84 -14.76
CA ALA A 17 22.63 -13.52 -14.33
C ALA A 17 22.35 -13.42 -12.82
N PHE A 18 23.40 -13.47 -11.99
CA PHE A 18 23.26 -13.30 -10.54
C PHE A 18 23.05 -11.82 -10.13
N GLY A 19 23.49 -10.85 -10.94
CA GLY A 19 23.36 -9.42 -10.65
C GLY A 19 21.92 -8.89 -10.70
N PHE A 20 21.06 -9.44 -11.57
CA PHE A 20 19.67 -9.00 -11.71
C PHE A 20 18.71 -9.60 -10.67
N SER A 21 19.13 -10.64 -9.95
CA SER A 21 18.25 -11.36 -9.00
C SER A 21 18.09 -10.61 -7.66
N ALA A 22 18.93 -9.62 -7.35
CA ALA A 22 18.94 -8.94 -6.05
C ALA A 22 18.02 -7.71 -5.96
N PHE A 23 17.39 -7.27 -7.05
CA PHE A 23 16.70 -5.98 -7.11
C PHE A 23 15.17 -6.05 -7.26
N THR A 24 14.57 -7.24 -7.25
CA THR A 24 13.12 -7.38 -7.45
C THR A 24 12.29 -7.33 -6.16
N THR A 25 12.87 -6.99 -5.01
CA THR A 25 12.08 -6.63 -3.82
C THR A 25 11.42 -5.28 -4.04
N ILE A 26 10.35 -5.27 -4.83
CA ILE A 26 9.41 -4.17 -4.93
C ILE A 26 8.80 -4.03 -3.54
N LYS A 27 9.24 -3.03 -2.76
CA LYS A 27 8.56 -2.65 -1.53
C LYS A 27 7.16 -2.17 -1.93
N LYS A 28 6.17 -3.07 -1.82
CA LYS A 28 4.76 -2.66 -1.89
C LYS A 28 4.52 -1.69 -0.75
N SER A 29 4.01 -0.50 -1.05
CA SER A 29 3.56 0.44 -0.03
C SER A 29 2.42 -0.21 0.75
N SER A 30 2.54 -0.29 2.06
CA SER A 30 1.49 -0.76 2.96
C SER A 30 0.50 0.36 3.33
N ILE A 31 0.70 1.57 2.80
CA ILE A 31 -0.16 2.72 3.09
C ILE A 31 -1.26 2.84 2.03
N TYR A 32 -2.51 2.79 2.46
CA TYR A 32 -3.72 2.92 1.63
C TYR A 32 -4.67 3.96 2.21
N SER A 33 -5.44 4.62 1.35
CA SER A 33 -6.55 5.48 1.77
C SER A 33 -7.79 4.64 2.05
N TYR A 34 -8.41 4.85 3.20
CA TYR A 34 -9.69 4.25 3.57
C TYR A 34 -10.70 5.36 3.87
N TYR A 35 -11.97 5.11 3.57
CA TYR A 35 -13.09 6.02 3.77
C TYR A 35 -13.89 5.64 5.01
N GLN A 36 -14.31 6.64 5.79
CA GLN A 36 -15.09 6.47 7.00
C GLN A 36 -16.57 6.34 6.64
N VAL A 37 -17.05 5.10 6.54
CA VAL A 37 -18.39 4.77 6.02
C VAL A 37 -19.47 4.83 7.10
N THR A 38 -19.09 4.61 8.36
CA THR A 38 -20.09 4.36 9.43
C THR A 38 -20.30 5.55 10.37
N ASN A 39 -19.32 6.46 10.51
CA ASN A 39 -19.45 7.62 11.40
C ASN A 39 -18.51 8.78 10.99
N PRO A 40 -18.99 9.80 10.24
CA PRO A 40 -18.18 10.93 9.77
C PRO A 40 -17.71 11.88 10.88
N TYR A 41 -18.16 11.66 12.13
CA TYR A 41 -17.75 12.40 13.32
C TYR A 41 -16.84 11.60 14.25
N ALA A 42 -16.49 10.36 13.87
CA ALA A 42 -15.57 9.54 14.64
C ALA A 42 -14.16 10.16 14.66
N ILE A 43 -13.41 9.83 15.71
CA ILE A 43 -11.99 10.20 15.81
C ILE A 43 -11.25 9.57 14.63
N PRO A 44 -10.52 10.35 13.79
CA PRO A 44 -9.88 9.83 12.58
C PRO A 44 -8.88 8.69 12.82
N SER A 45 -8.34 8.58 14.03
CA SER A 45 -7.38 7.55 14.44
C SER A 45 -8.03 6.25 14.92
N SER A 46 -9.36 6.13 14.91
CA SER A 46 -10.06 4.87 15.17
C SER A 46 -10.14 4.06 13.88
N PRO A 47 -9.68 2.79 13.86
CA PRO A 47 -9.75 1.97 12.65
C PRO A 47 -11.18 1.49 12.33
N VAL A 48 -12.12 1.68 13.25
CA VAL A 48 -13.49 1.19 13.10
C VAL A 48 -14.28 2.07 12.12
N GLY A 49 -15.04 1.41 11.23
CA GLY A 49 -15.92 2.06 10.26
C GLY A 49 -15.24 2.48 8.96
N TYR A 50 -13.95 2.16 8.81
CA TYR A 50 -13.20 2.43 7.59
C TYR A 50 -13.32 1.30 6.57
N ALA A 51 -13.52 1.65 5.29
CA ALA A 51 -13.45 0.71 4.17
C ALA A 51 -12.66 1.29 2.98
N TYR A 52 -12.00 0.41 2.25
CA TYR A 52 -11.23 0.77 1.07
C TYR A 52 -12.15 1.00 -0.12
N TYR A 53 -11.87 2.05 -0.89
CA TYR A 53 -12.44 2.27 -2.21
C TYR A 53 -11.33 2.76 -3.15
N SER A 54 -11.33 2.27 -4.37
CA SER A 54 -10.34 2.63 -5.40
C SER A 54 -10.55 4.02 -6.00
N GLY A 55 -11.79 4.52 -5.98
CA GLY A 55 -12.17 5.87 -6.41
C GLY A 55 -12.28 6.87 -5.26
N ASP A 56 -12.34 8.16 -5.59
CA ASP A 56 -12.72 9.20 -4.64
C ASP A 56 -14.22 9.10 -4.33
N ARG A 57 -14.55 9.10 -3.04
CA ARG A 57 -15.92 9.01 -2.50
C ARG A 57 -16.20 10.10 -1.47
N CYS A 58 -15.34 11.13 -1.43
CA CYS A 58 -15.51 12.26 -0.53
C CYS A 58 -16.44 13.31 -1.12
N GLU A 59 -17.51 13.59 -0.39
CA GLU A 59 -18.39 14.73 -0.64
C GLU A 59 -18.11 15.87 0.35
N GLU A 60 -18.48 17.09 -0.06
CA GLU A 60 -18.33 18.28 0.78
C GLU A 60 -19.24 18.22 2.02
N GLY A 61 -18.76 18.78 3.12
CA GLY A 61 -19.46 18.77 4.41
C GLY A 61 -19.08 17.56 5.27
N GLY A 62 -18.90 17.78 6.57
CA GLY A 62 -18.38 16.77 7.51
C GLY A 62 -16.92 17.00 7.92
N THR A 63 -16.48 16.25 8.91
CA THR A 63 -15.16 16.43 9.54
C THR A 63 -14.13 15.42 9.01
N VAL A 64 -14.57 14.20 8.71
CA VAL A 64 -13.70 13.09 8.30
C VAL A 64 -14.39 12.31 7.17
N CYS A 65 -13.85 12.41 5.97
CA CYS A 65 -14.22 11.53 4.87
C CYS A 65 -13.28 10.32 4.78
N ALA A 66 -11.97 10.56 4.66
CA ALA A 66 -10.99 9.53 4.43
C ALA A 66 -9.71 9.77 5.24
N ALA A 67 -8.93 8.72 5.45
CA ALA A 67 -7.63 8.80 6.09
C ALA A 67 -6.69 7.72 5.52
N ARG A 68 -5.38 7.95 5.61
CA ARG A 68 -4.39 6.96 5.21
C ARG A 68 -4.00 6.08 6.38
N TRP A 69 -3.93 4.79 6.10
CA TRP A 69 -3.60 3.75 7.05
C TRP A 69 -2.48 2.87 6.49
N ASP A 70 -1.44 2.67 7.30
CA ASP A 70 -0.44 1.65 7.06
C ASP A 70 -0.99 0.31 7.57
N ILE A 71 -1.21 -0.65 6.67
CA ILE A 71 -1.76 -1.96 7.01
C ILE A 71 -0.67 -2.98 7.41
N GLY A 72 0.59 -2.57 7.47
CA GLY A 72 1.71 -3.42 7.88
C GLY A 72 1.82 -4.69 7.03
N THR A 73 1.70 -5.86 7.67
CA THR A 73 1.78 -7.18 7.03
C THR A 73 0.41 -7.72 6.59
N ASN A 74 -0.68 -6.96 6.79
CA ASN A 74 -2.00 -7.37 6.31
C ASN A 74 -2.03 -7.43 4.77
N ALA A 75 -2.94 -8.25 4.24
CA ALA A 75 -3.14 -8.33 2.80
C ALA A 75 -3.64 -6.97 2.26
N PRO A 76 -3.03 -6.46 1.17
CA PRO A 76 -3.56 -5.30 0.47
C PRO A 76 -5.03 -5.45 0.10
N PRO A 77 -5.83 -4.38 0.17
CA PRO A 77 -7.17 -4.43 -0.35
C PRO A 77 -7.13 -4.65 -1.87
N THR A 78 -8.02 -5.52 -2.35
CA THR A 78 -8.20 -5.94 -3.74
C THR A 78 -9.56 -5.50 -4.31
N ALA A 79 -10.49 -5.04 -3.47
CA ALA A 79 -11.84 -4.66 -3.88
C ALA A 79 -12.41 -3.53 -3.00
N ASP A 80 -13.30 -2.76 -3.60
CA ASP A 80 -14.08 -1.73 -2.91
C ASP A 80 -14.96 -2.33 -1.80
N GLY A 81 -15.16 -1.57 -0.73
CA GLY A 81 -15.93 -1.98 0.45
C GLY A 81 -15.17 -2.90 1.42
N GLN A 82 -13.92 -3.25 1.13
CA GLN A 82 -13.11 -4.05 2.06
C GLN A 82 -12.79 -3.24 3.33
N ALA A 83 -13.22 -3.76 4.47
CA ALA A 83 -13.00 -3.12 5.76
C ALA A 83 -11.50 -3.01 6.09
N LEU A 84 -11.11 -1.91 6.73
CA LEU A 84 -9.80 -1.77 7.33
C LEU A 84 -9.59 -2.88 8.38
N PRO A 85 -8.44 -3.58 8.38
CA PRO A 85 -8.15 -4.57 9.41
C PRO A 85 -8.21 -3.98 10.82
N SER A 86 -8.79 -4.72 11.77
CA SER A 86 -8.96 -4.26 13.15
C SER A 86 -7.66 -4.20 13.95
N THR A 87 -6.60 -4.87 13.48
CA THR A 87 -5.30 -4.97 14.16
C THR A 87 -4.14 -4.89 13.16
N GLY A 88 -2.95 -4.55 13.66
CA GLY A 88 -1.75 -4.44 12.82
C GLY A 88 -1.82 -3.27 11.82
N VAL A 89 -2.64 -2.26 12.11
CA VAL A 89 -2.78 -1.04 11.31
C VAL A 89 -2.26 0.17 12.07
N THR A 90 -1.64 1.11 11.36
CA THR A 90 -1.12 2.35 11.93
C THR A 90 -1.71 3.55 11.18
N PHE A 91 -2.37 4.43 11.92
CA PHE A 91 -2.90 5.67 11.39
C PHE A 91 -1.77 6.62 10.98
N GLN A 92 -1.86 7.21 9.79
CA GLN A 92 -0.91 8.22 9.34
C GLN A 92 -1.37 9.62 9.77
N THR A 93 -0.68 10.22 10.73
CA THR A 93 -0.96 11.60 11.18
C THR A 93 -0.90 12.58 10.01
N ASN A 94 -1.80 13.56 9.97
CA ASN A 94 -1.95 14.56 8.88
C ASN A 94 -2.38 13.98 7.52
N SER A 95 -3.02 12.81 7.50
CA SER A 95 -3.56 12.21 6.27
C SER A 95 -5.07 12.30 6.13
N VAL A 96 -5.74 12.98 7.06
CA VAL A 96 -7.20 13.10 7.08
C VAL A 96 -7.65 14.01 5.96
N ILE A 97 -8.61 13.53 5.19
CA ILE A 97 -9.36 14.28 4.18
C ILE A 97 -10.70 14.65 4.80
N SER A 98 -10.97 15.95 4.87
CA SER A 98 -12.24 16.50 5.36
C SER A 98 -13.38 16.25 4.38
N GLY A 99 -14.60 16.06 4.89
CA GLY A 99 -15.79 15.75 4.11
C GLY A 99 -16.61 14.66 4.79
N HIS A 100 -17.45 13.99 4.01
CA HIS A 100 -18.15 12.76 4.39
C HIS A 100 -18.13 11.76 3.22
N PHE A 101 -18.42 10.50 3.53
CA PHE A 101 -18.64 9.48 2.52
C PHE A 101 -20.03 9.66 1.90
N GLU A 102 -20.14 9.50 0.57
CA GLU A 102 -21.38 9.58 -0.24
C GLU A 102 -22.58 8.78 0.32
#